data_AF-A0A8S4R630-F1
#
_entry.id   AF-A0A8S4R630-F1
#
_cell.length_a   1.000
_cell.length_b   1.000
_cell.length_c   1.000
_cell.angle_alpha   90.00
_cell.angle_beta   90.00
_cell.angle_gamma   90.00
#
_symmetry.space_group_name_H-M   'P 1'
#
loop_
_entity.id
_entity.type
_entity.pdbx_description
1 polymer ?
#
loop_
_entity_poly.entity_id
_entity_poly.type
_entity_poly.pdbx_seq_one_letter_code
_entity_poly.pdbx_strand_id
1 'polypeptide(L)'
;MSNVNRSLSESNISEVGSDNSPVRCITRRNKRIREEDLPAEFNSFKEELRQLMTSFISTQQMQLQEIRADLKEIQQTNYNIDQSISLLMSHDEEFRKKIEMLETQAKIDRDNIVILENKIEDLQRVSRKTCVELKNVPKKSQESSEDLIKMVLCLSETINVKLESRDIKDIFRLPRTARPFDKDRRAKVQAEGLHAPRYLRHVQYQEYSATLLAQLTGGPYWRRVAQDCKH
;
A
#
# COMPACT_ATOMS: atom_id res chain seq x y z
N MET A 1 -10.00 -7.69 39.71
CA MET A 1 -11.22 -6.93 40.04
C MET A 1 -11.97 -7.66 41.15
N SER A 2 -12.57 -6.88 42.02
CA SER A 2 -12.92 -7.16 43.41
C SER A 2 -14.03 -8.18 43.64
N ASN A 3 -13.77 -9.01 44.64
CA ASN A 3 -14.67 -9.92 45.35
C ASN A 3 -15.82 -9.14 46.04
N VAL A 4 -17.07 -9.56 45.84
CA VAL A 4 -18.23 -9.08 46.61
C VAL A 4 -19.10 -10.28 47.00
N ASN A 5 -18.93 -10.74 48.22
CA ASN A 5 -19.93 -11.51 48.98
C ASN A 5 -21.07 -10.57 49.41
N ARG A 6 -22.32 -11.02 49.36
CA ARG A 6 -23.33 -10.67 50.39
C ARG A 6 -24.56 -11.58 50.26
N SER A 7 -24.59 -12.64 51.05
CA SER A 7 -25.83 -13.31 51.42
C SER A 7 -26.36 -12.60 52.67
N LEU A 8 -27.56 -12.01 52.58
CA LEU A 8 -28.24 -11.31 53.67
C LEU A 8 -29.49 -12.10 54.04
N SER A 9 -29.42 -12.83 55.15
CA SER A 9 -30.59 -13.34 55.87
C SER A 9 -30.32 -13.28 57.36
N GLU A 10 -30.28 -12.07 57.91
CA GLU A 10 -30.43 -11.83 59.35
C GLU A 10 -31.91 -11.56 59.62
N SER A 11 -32.65 -12.56 60.10
CA SER A 11 -33.98 -12.32 60.67
C SER A 11 -33.80 -11.85 62.11
N ASN A 12 -33.85 -10.54 62.27
CA ASN A 12 -33.80 -9.83 63.54
C ASN A 12 -35.08 -10.13 64.35
N ILE A 13 -34.96 -10.94 65.41
CA ILE A 13 -35.96 -11.06 66.47
C ILE A 13 -35.64 -9.96 67.48
N SER A 14 -36.48 -8.92 67.49
CA SER A 14 -36.57 -7.94 68.57
C SER A 14 -38.05 -7.60 68.68
N GLU A 15 -38.77 -8.22 69.61
CA GLU A 15 -38.97 -7.70 70.96
C GLU A 15 -39.84 -6.42 70.96
N VAL A 16 -41.16 -6.63 70.99
CA VAL A 16 -42.10 -5.68 71.60
C VAL A 16 -43.03 -6.50 72.49
N GLY A 17 -42.86 -6.32 73.80
CA GLY A 17 -43.71 -6.88 74.82
C GLY A 17 -45.08 -6.21 74.88
N SER A 18 -46.07 -7.00 75.26
CA SER A 18 -47.14 -6.56 76.15
C SER A 18 -47.60 -7.77 76.95
N ASP A 19 -47.27 -7.72 78.23
CA ASP A 19 -47.75 -8.64 79.26
C ASP A 19 -49.27 -8.69 79.27
N ASN A 20 -49.80 -9.84 78.88
CA ASN A 20 -51.11 -10.35 79.26
C ASN A 20 -50.99 -11.87 79.19
N SER A 21 -50.27 -12.47 80.14
CA SER A 21 -50.11 -13.93 80.23
C SER A 21 -51.43 -14.56 80.70
N PRO A 22 -52.18 -15.25 79.82
CA PRO A 22 -53.42 -15.91 80.23
C PRO A 22 -53.07 -17.23 80.92
N VAL A 23 -53.66 -17.41 82.10
CA VAL A 23 -53.96 -18.67 82.81
C VAL A 23 -53.32 -19.92 82.20
N ARG A 24 -52.34 -20.49 82.94
CA ARG A 24 -51.76 -21.83 82.80
C ARG A 24 -52.65 -22.82 82.01
N CYS A 25 -52.47 -22.83 80.70
CA CYS A 25 -52.94 -23.94 79.89
C CYS A 25 -51.95 -25.07 80.13
N ILE A 26 -52.40 -26.11 80.85
CA ILE A 26 -51.69 -27.38 80.95
C ILE A 26 -51.66 -27.94 79.52
N THR A 27 -50.61 -27.59 78.77
CA THR A 27 -50.35 -28.19 77.47
C THR A 27 -50.13 -29.66 77.74
N ARG A 28 -51.11 -30.48 77.34
CA ARG A 28 -50.96 -31.93 77.28
C ARG A 28 -49.61 -32.16 76.61
N ARG A 29 -48.71 -32.86 77.31
CA ARG A 29 -47.47 -33.36 76.74
C ARG A 29 -47.91 -34.29 75.60
N ASN A 30 -48.01 -33.75 74.38
CA ASN A 30 -48.23 -34.56 73.20
C ASN A 30 -47.12 -35.60 73.23
N LYS A 31 -47.51 -36.84 73.51
CA LYS A 31 -46.61 -37.97 73.35
C LYS A 31 -46.17 -37.90 71.90
N ARG A 32 -44.86 -37.77 71.67
CA ARG A 32 -44.31 -37.79 70.32
C ARG A 32 -44.88 -39.03 69.64
N ILE A 33 -45.62 -38.84 68.56
CA ILE A 33 -46.04 -39.93 67.69
C ILE A 33 -44.77 -40.71 67.37
N ARG A 34 -44.78 -42.01 67.65
CA ARG A 34 -43.68 -42.90 67.26
C ARG A 34 -43.77 -43.05 65.75
N GLU A 35 -42.64 -43.18 65.07
CA GLU A 35 -42.59 -43.31 63.60
C GLU A 35 -43.50 -44.43 63.05
N GLU A 36 -43.82 -45.42 63.88
CA GLU A 36 -44.67 -46.57 63.57
C GLU A 36 -46.18 -46.22 63.44
N ASP A 37 -46.65 -45.09 63.99
CA ASP A 37 -48.07 -44.67 63.96
C ASP A 37 -48.39 -43.63 62.87
N LEU A 38 -47.44 -43.34 61.96
CA LEU A 38 -47.67 -42.39 60.86
C LEU A 38 -48.60 -43.00 59.80
N PRO A 39 -49.62 -42.24 59.32
CA PRO A 39 -50.50 -42.71 58.25
C PRO A 39 -49.70 -43.06 56.98
N ALA A 40 -50.04 -44.16 56.31
CA ALA A 40 -49.38 -44.59 55.06
C ALA A 40 -49.35 -43.47 53.98
N GLU A 41 -50.35 -42.61 53.97
CA GLU A 41 -50.45 -41.42 53.09
C GLU A 41 -49.28 -40.44 53.28
N PHE A 42 -48.81 -40.24 54.52
CA PHE A 42 -47.69 -39.36 54.80
C PHE A 42 -46.37 -39.91 54.23
N ASN A 43 -46.20 -41.23 54.27
CA ASN A 43 -45.03 -41.88 53.67
C ASN A 43 -45.05 -41.77 52.14
N SER A 44 -46.23 -41.90 51.51
CA SER A 44 -46.38 -41.67 50.06
C SER A 44 -46.01 -40.24 49.67
N PHE A 45 -46.55 -39.25 50.38
CA PHE A 45 -46.24 -37.84 50.13
C PHE A 45 -44.74 -37.53 50.31
N LYS A 46 -44.11 -38.09 51.35
CA LYS A 46 -42.67 -37.94 51.61
C LYS A 46 -41.84 -38.50 50.45
N GLU A 47 -42.28 -39.60 49.85
CA GLU A 47 -41.59 -40.21 48.72
C GLU A 47 -41.77 -39.41 47.43
N GLU A 48 -42.97 -38.91 47.14
CA GLU A 48 -43.21 -37.99 46.02
C GLU A 48 -42.34 -36.72 46.12
N LEU A 49 -42.25 -36.13 47.32
CA LEU A 49 -41.41 -34.95 47.54
C LEU A 49 -39.91 -35.26 47.32
N ARG A 50 -39.46 -36.44 47.75
CA ARG A 50 -38.08 -36.89 47.50
C ARG A 50 -37.83 -37.12 46.02
N GLN A 51 -38.78 -37.72 45.33
CA GLN A 51 -38.68 -37.97 43.90
C GLN A 51 -38.62 -36.65 43.12
N LEU A 52 -39.47 -35.67 43.47
CA LEU A 52 -39.47 -34.33 42.89
C LEU A 52 -38.13 -33.60 43.14
N MET A 53 -37.63 -33.63 44.38
CA MET A 53 -36.35 -33.00 44.70
C MET A 53 -35.18 -33.67 43.97
N THR A 54 -35.20 -35.00 43.86
CA THR A 54 -34.16 -35.75 43.16
C THR A 54 -34.19 -35.48 41.66
N SER A 55 -35.38 -35.44 41.04
CA SER A 55 -35.53 -35.13 39.62
C SER A 55 -35.15 -33.67 39.31
N PHE A 56 -35.47 -32.75 40.23
CA PHE A 56 -35.07 -31.36 40.11
C PHE A 56 -33.54 -31.20 40.19
N ILE A 57 -32.89 -31.81 41.19
CA ILE A 57 -31.43 -31.79 41.34
C ILE A 57 -30.74 -32.42 40.13
N SER A 58 -31.25 -33.54 39.62
CA SER A 58 -30.67 -34.20 38.44
C SER A 58 -30.79 -33.32 37.20
N THR A 59 -31.94 -32.68 36.98
CA THR A 59 -32.15 -31.73 35.87
C THR A 59 -31.21 -30.53 35.97
N GLN A 60 -31.07 -29.94 37.17
CA GLN A 60 -30.12 -28.84 37.38
C GLN A 60 -28.67 -29.27 37.17
N GLN A 61 -28.29 -30.47 37.60
CA GLN A 61 -26.95 -30.99 37.41
C GLN A 61 -26.63 -31.19 35.92
N MET A 62 -27.60 -31.67 35.13
CA MET A 62 -27.48 -31.75 33.68
C MET A 62 -27.30 -30.37 33.03
N GLN A 63 -28.15 -29.40 33.36
CA GLN A 63 -28.03 -28.04 32.82
C GLN A 63 -26.69 -27.38 33.20
N LEU A 64 -26.21 -27.60 34.42
CA LEU A 64 -24.89 -27.12 34.85
C LEU A 64 -23.75 -27.79 34.09
N GLN A 65 -23.89 -29.06 33.69
CA GLN A 65 -22.90 -29.74 32.85
C GLN A 65 -22.88 -29.14 31.45
N GLU A 66 -24.04 -28.89 30.85
CA GLU A 66 -24.17 -28.25 29.54
C GLU A 66 -23.54 -26.85 29.53
N ILE A 67 -23.92 -25.99 30.50
CA ILE A 67 -23.34 -24.65 30.63
C ILE A 67 -21.81 -24.70 30.80
N ARG A 68 -21.28 -25.69 31.55
CA ARG A 68 -19.84 -25.87 31.70
C ARG A 68 -19.16 -26.29 30.41
N ALA A 69 -19.82 -27.09 29.58
CA ALA A 69 -19.31 -27.47 28.27
C ALA A 69 -19.28 -26.25 27.33
N ASP A 70 -20.37 -25.49 27.25
CA ASP A 70 -20.46 -24.27 26.45
C ASP A 70 -19.42 -23.23 26.87
N LEU A 71 -19.21 -23.04 28.18
CA LEU A 71 -18.18 -22.13 28.69
C LEU A 71 -16.77 -22.55 28.27
N LYS A 72 -16.48 -23.86 28.24
CA LYS A 72 -15.17 -24.36 27.75
C LYS A 72 -15.00 -24.12 26.26
N GLU A 73 -16.06 -24.30 25.48
CA GLU A 73 -16.03 -24.01 24.04
C GLU A 73 -15.80 -22.53 23.79
N ILE A 74 -16.51 -21.64 24.49
CA ILE A 74 -16.31 -20.18 24.41
C ILE A 74 -14.89 -19.79 24.80
N GLN A 75 -14.32 -20.39 25.85
CA GLN A 75 -12.93 -20.15 26.23
C GLN A 75 -11.95 -20.59 25.14
N GLN A 76 -12.19 -21.74 24.53
CA GLN A 76 -11.34 -22.26 23.46
C GLN A 76 -11.45 -21.41 22.19
N THR A 77 -12.65 -20.96 21.82
CA THR A 77 -12.84 -20.10 20.65
C THR A 77 -12.19 -18.74 20.85
N ASN A 78 -12.33 -18.13 22.03
CA ASN A 78 -11.64 -16.88 22.37
C ASN A 78 -10.11 -17.04 22.29
N TYR A 79 -9.57 -18.13 22.83
CA TYR A 79 -8.14 -18.42 22.71
C TYR A 79 -7.68 -18.53 21.24
N ASN A 80 -8.44 -19.24 20.40
CA ASN A 80 -8.12 -19.37 18.98
C ASN A 80 -8.22 -18.04 18.22
N ILE A 81 -9.17 -17.17 18.61
CA ILE A 81 -9.31 -15.82 18.08
C ILE A 81 -8.06 -14.99 18.41
N ASP A 82 -7.61 -15.01 19.67
CA ASP A 82 -6.42 -14.27 20.09
C ASP A 82 -5.15 -14.73 19.35
N GLN A 83 -5.02 -16.03 19.12
CA GLN A 83 -3.92 -16.57 18.30
C GLN A 83 -3.98 -16.09 16.86
N SER A 84 -5.17 -16.08 16.27
CA SER A 84 -5.39 -15.65 14.89
C SER A 84 -5.13 -14.15 14.71
N ILE A 85 -5.54 -13.33 15.69
CA ILE A 85 -5.23 -11.89 15.74
C ILE A 85 -3.72 -11.67 15.83
N SER A 86 -3.04 -12.40 16.72
CA SER A 86 -1.58 -12.29 16.89
C SER A 86 -0.82 -12.61 15.61
N LEU A 87 -1.24 -13.67 14.90
CA LEU A 87 -0.67 -14.05 13.61
C LEU A 87 -0.92 -12.98 12.54
N LEU A 88 -2.15 -12.46 12.45
CA LEU A 88 -2.50 -11.41 11.51
C LEU A 88 -1.68 -10.14 11.74
N MET A 89 -1.50 -9.73 13.01
CA MET A 89 -0.66 -8.59 13.36
C MET A 89 0.81 -8.79 12.93
N SER A 90 1.34 -10.00 13.08
CA SER A 90 2.69 -10.33 12.63
C SER A 90 2.82 -10.22 11.10
N HIS A 91 1.83 -10.73 10.36
CA HIS A 91 1.82 -10.67 8.89
C HIS A 91 1.68 -9.23 8.38
N ASP A 92 0.82 -8.44 9.02
CA ASP A 92 0.63 -7.02 8.70
C ASP A 92 1.95 -6.24 8.85
N GLU A 93 2.70 -6.50 9.91
CA GLU A 93 3.99 -5.86 10.14
C GLU A 93 5.04 -6.28 9.10
N GLU A 94 5.08 -7.55 8.70
CA GLU A 94 5.95 -8.03 7.63
C GLU A 94 5.62 -7.38 6.28
N PHE A 95 4.33 -7.29 5.94
CA PHE A 95 3.90 -6.66 4.69
C PHE A 95 4.20 -5.16 4.67
N ARG A 96 4.02 -4.44 5.78
CA ARG A 96 4.41 -3.02 5.87
C ARG A 96 5.89 -2.83 5.59
N LYS A 97 6.76 -3.63 6.20
CA LYS A 97 8.22 -3.59 5.95
C LYS A 97 8.54 -3.87 4.49
N LYS A 98 7.89 -4.87 3.89
CA LYS A 98 8.10 -5.22 2.49
C LYS A 98 7.67 -4.08 1.56
N ILE A 99 6.56 -3.41 1.85
CA ILE A 99 6.09 -2.25 1.08
C ILE A 99 7.11 -1.11 1.18
N GLU A 100 7.56 -0.76 2.39
CA GLU A 100 8.55 0.31 2.59
C GLU A 100 9.88 0.03 1.85
N MET A 101 10.35 -1.22 1.87
CA MET A 101 11.51 -1.65 1.11
C MET A 101 11.31 -1.47 -0.40
N LEU A 102 10.16 -1.88 -0.94
CA LEU A 102 9.85 -1.75 -2.36
C LEU A 102 9.71 -0.29 -2.79
N GLU A 103 9.11 0.56 -1.96
CA GLU A 103 9.01 2.00 -2.22
C GLU A 103 10.37 2.69 -2.26
N THR A 104 11.24 2.33 -1.30
CA THR A 104 12.63 2.81 -1.25
C THR A 104 13.41 2.37 -2.48
N GLN A 105 13.32 1.09 -2.86
CA GLN A 105 13.99 0.58 -4.05
C GLN A 105 13.48 1.27 -5.32
N ALA A 106 12.16 1.45 -5.46
CA ALA A 106 11.57 2.14 -6.61
C ALA A 106 12.04 3.60 -6.70
N LYS A 107 12.33 4.26 -5.58
CA LYS A 107 12.92 5.61 -5.59
C LYS A 107 14.36 5.57 -6.11
N ILE A 108 15.18 4.66 -5.60
CA ILE A 108 16.58 4.48 -6.03
C ILE A 108 16.65 4.17 -7.53
N ASP A 109 15.78 3.29 -8.01
CA ASP A 109 15.75 2.91 -9.42
C ASP A 109 15.38 4.09 -10.34
N ARG A 110 14.43 4.94 -9.93
CA ARG A 110 14.09 6.17 -10.67
C ARG A 110 15.28 7.13 -10.73
N ASP A 111 15.97 7.33 -9.62
CA ASP A 111 17.15 8.21 -9.57
C ASP A 111 18.27 7.66 -10.49
N ASN A 112 18.46 6.34 -10.49
CA ASN A 112 19.41 5.66 -11.37
C ASN A 112 19.04 5.83 -12.85
N ILE A 113 17.76 5.69 -13.21
CA ILE A 113 17.28 5.92 -14.57
C ILE A 113 17.63 7.34 -15.03
N VAL A 114 17.34 8.36 -14.22
CA VAL A 114 17.65 9.75 -14.54
C VAL A 114 19.16 9.96 -14.75
N ILE A 115 20.00 9.37 -13.90
CA ILE A 115 21.46 9.45 -14.04
C ILE A 115 21.92 8.80 -15.36
N LEU A 116 21.37 7.65 -15.71
CA LEU A 116 21.71 6.94 -16.94
C LEU A 116 21.23 7.68 -18.19
N GLU A 117 20.03 8.25 -18.16
CA GLU A 117 19.50 9.07 -19.24
C GLU A 117 20.38 10.29 -19.51
N ASN A 118 20.77 11.01 -18.44
CA ASN A 118 21.68 12.15 -18.56
C ASN A 118 23.04 11.75 -19.16
N LYS A 119 23.60 10.61 -18.73
CA LYS A 119 24.85 10.08 -19.30
C LYS A 119 24.71 9.76 -20.79
N ILE A 120 23.59 9.13 -21.19
CA ILE A 120 23.32 8.83 -22.60
C ILE A 120 23.18 10.12 -23.41
N GLU A 121 22.46 11.11 -22.90
CA GLU A 121 22.30 12.41 -23.56
C GLU A 121 23.66 13.09 -23.75
N ASP A 122 24.50 13.11 -22.71
CA ASP A 122 25.84 13.69 -22.80
C ASP A 122 26.71 12.98 -23.83
N LEU A 123 26.70 11.64 -23.86
CA LEU A 123 27.42 10.85 -24.86
C LEU A 123 26.93 11.16 -26.28
N GLN A 124 25.62 11.24 -26.49
CA GLN A 124 25.05 11.61 -27.79
C GLN A 124 25.40 13.03 -28.18
N ARG A 125 25.38 13.97 -27.23
CA ARG A 125 25.74 15.36 -27.45
C ARG A 125 27.21 15.50 -27.82
N VAL A 126 28.11 14.79 -27.14
CA VAL A 126 29.54 14.77 -27.46
C VAL A 126 29.78 14.15 -28.84
N SER A 127 29.13 13.04 -29.16
CA SER A 127 29.21 12.39 -30.47
C SER A 127 28.72 13.29 -31.61
N ARG A 128 27.66 14.08 -31.40
CA ARG A 128 27.14 15.01 -32.41
C ARG A 128 27.99 16.27 -32.59
N LYS A 129 28.82 16.68 -31.62
CA LYS A 129 29.69 17.87 -31.76
C LYS A 129 30.72 17.73 -32.88
N THR A 130 31.15 16.51 -33.17
CA THR A 130 32.07 16.22 -34.27
C THR A 130 31.34 15.98 -35.60
N CYS A 131 30.00 16.03 -35.62
CA CYS A 131 29.19 15.82 -36.81
C CYS A 131 28.60 17.15 -37.32
N VAL A 132 28.92 17.50 -38.56
CA VAL A 132 28.34 18.64 -39.27
C VAL A 132 27.34 18.11 -40.30
N GLU A 133 26.10 18.60 -40.27
CA GLU A 133 25.07 18.26 -41.27
C GLU A 133 24.98 19.38 -42.32
N LEU A 134 25.38 19.08 -43.54
CA LEU A 134 25.27 19.96 -44.69
C LEU A 134 23.95 19.72 -45.41
N LYS A 135 23.07 20.72 -45.42
CA LYS A 135 21.80 20.66 -46.15
C LYS A 135 21.96 21.25 -47.55
N ASN A 136 21.08 20.84 -48.46
CA ASN A 136 20.94 21.36 -49.81
C ASN A 136 22.18 21.18 -50.71
N VAL A 137 22.95 20.12 -50.46
CA VAL A 137 24.07 19.74 -51.31
C VAL A 137 23.54 19.09 -52.61
N PRO A 138 23.81 19.67 -53.80
CA PRO A 138 23.41 19.10 -55.09
C PRO A 138 23.91 17.66 -55.25
N LYS A 139 23.10 16.80 -55.90
CA LYS A 139 23.47 15.39 -56.13
C LYS A 139 23.99 15.23 -57.55
N LYS A 140 25.18 14.63 -57.69
CA LYS A 140 25.72 14.22 -58.99
C LYS A 140 25.37 12.75 -59.25
N SER A 141 25.20 12.37 -60.51
CA SER A 141 25.04 10.97 -60.90
C SER A 141 26.37 10.24 -60.68
N GLN A 142 26.34 9.13 -59.92
CA GLN A 142 27.54 8.35 -59.55
C GLN A 142 28.60 9.17 -58.80
N GLU A 143 28.21 9.83 -57.71
CA GLU A 143 29.15 10.53 -56.83
C GLU A 143 30.03 9.55 -56.02
N SER A 144 31.34 9.81 -55.96
CA SER A 144 32.27 9.09 -55.07
C SER A 144 32.48 9.82 -53.74
N SER A 145 33.13 9.16 -52.77
CA SER A 145 33.53 9.77 -51.49
C SER A 145 34.42 11.00 -51.69
N GLU A 146 35.34 10.95 -52.66
CA GLU A 146 36.30 12.01 -52.95
C GLU A 146 35.61 13.25 -53.52
N ASP A 147 34.55 13.07 -54.33
CA ASP A 147 33.74 14.18 -54.83
C ASP A 147 33.04 14.91 -53.68
N LEU A 148 32.55 14.18 -52.68
CA LEU A 148 31.95 14.77 -51.48
C LEU A 148 33.00 15.56 -50.67
N ILE A 149 34.20 14.99 -50.48
CA ILE A 149 35.31 15.67 -49.77
C ILE A 149 35.66 16.98 -50.48
N LYS A 150 35.84 16.95 -51.80
CA LYS A 150 36.14 18.17 -52.59
C LYS A 150 35.08 19.25 -52.41
N MET A 151 33.79 18.88 -52.42
CA MET A 151 32.70 19.84 -52.19
C MET A 151 32.79 20.48 -50.80
N VAL A 152 33.13 19.71 -49.76
CA VAL A 152 33.29 20.24 -48.40
C VAL A 152 34.51 21.16 -48.30
N LEU A 153 35.63 20.83 -48.95
CA LEU A 153 36.83 21.68 -48.98
C LEU A 153 36.57 23.02 -49.67
N CYS A 154 35.88 23.02 -50.82
CA CYS A 154 35.48 24.27 -51.47
C CYS A 154 34.54 25.11 -50.58
N LEU A 155 33.64 24.45 -49.83
CA LEU A 155 32.75 25.14 -48.90
C LEU A 155 33.52 25.71 -47.70
N SER A 156 34.53 25.01 -47.18
CA SER A 156 35.37 25.54 -46.09
C SER A 156 36.21 26.74 -46.52
N GLU A 157 36.75 26.72 -47.74
CA GLU A 157 37.44 27.88 -48.33
C GLU A 157 36.51 29.09 -48.42
N THR A 158 35.26 28.87 -48.83
CA THR A 158 34.24 29.94 -48.92
C THR A 158 33.92 30.57 -47.55
N ILE A 159 33.93 29.76 -46.49
CA ILE A 159 33.65 30.22 -45.11
C ILE A 159 34.94 30.66 -44.39
N ASN A 160 36.10 30.61 -45.06
CA ASN A 160 37.42 30.90 -44.50
C ASN A 160 37.78 30.03 -43.29
N VAL A 161 37.37 28.75 -43.30
CA VAL A 161 37.74 27.75 -42.32
C VAL A 161 38.85 26.88 -42.91
N LYS A 162 39.98 26.79 -42.21
CA LYS A 162 41.08 25.88 -42.60
C LYS A 162 40.64 24.45 -42.29
N LEU A 163 40.27 23.71 -43.33
CA LEU A 163 39.90 22.31 -43.26
C LEU A 163 40.76 21.54 -44.26
N GLU A 164 41.34 20.43 -43.83
CA GLU A 164 42.11 19.55 -44.68
C GLU A 164 41.43 18.20 -44.86
N SER A 165 41.76 17.47 -45.93
CA SER A 165 41.16 16.15 -46.20
C SER A 165 41.37 15.14 -45.06
N ARG A 166 42.46 15.29 -44.29
CA ARG A 166 42.78 14.43 -43.13
C ARG A 166 41.90 14.70 -41.91
N ASP A 167 41.25 15.86 -41.85
CA ASP A 167 40.38 16.23 -40.72
C ASP A 167 38.98 15.61 -40.88
N ILE A 168 38.64 15.16 -42.09
CA ILE A 168 37.37 14.53 -42.43
C ILE A 168 37.52 13.01 -42.25
N LYS A 169 36.87 12.48 -41.22
CA LYS A 169 36.93 11.05 -40.90
C LYS A 169 36.00 10.22 -41.78
N ASP A 170 34.78 10.71 -41.95
CA ASP A 170 33.75 10.02 -42.72
C ASP A 170 32.80 11.04 -43.35
N ILE A 171 32.33 10.73 -44.55
CA ILE A 171 31.41 11.56 -45.32
C ILE A 171 30.47 10.70 -46.16
N PHE A 172 29.18 10.89 -45.92
CA PHE A 172 28.15 10.17 -46.65
C PHE A 172 26.86 10.97 -46.72
N ARG A 173 26.02 10.60 -47.68
CA ARG A 173 24.66 11.11 -47.75
C ARG A 173 23.78 10.29 -46.82
N LEU A 174 22.96 10.99 -46.03
CA LEU A 174 21.97 10.31 -45.23
C LEU A 174 20.87 9.76 -46.14
N PRO A 175 20.50 8.47 -46.02
CA PRO A 175 19.36 7.94 -46.74
C PRO A 175 18.11 8.72 -46.33
N ARG A 176 17.25 9.04 -47.31
CA ARG A 176 15.96 9.65 -47.03
C ARG A 176 15.13 8.62 -46.27
N THR A 177 14.99 8.79 -44.96
CA THR A 177 13.89 8.16 -44.25
C THR A 177 12.61 8.77 -44.80
N ALA A 178 11.65 7.92 -45.18
CA ALA A 178 10.46 8.27 -45.97
C ALA A 178 9.45 9.13 -45.18
N ARG A 179 9.84 10.34 -44.76
CA ARG A 179 8.90 11.35 -44.29
C ARG A 179 8.46 12.20 -45.49
N PRO A 180 7.14 12.33 -45.79
CA PRO A 180 6.65 12.88 -47.05
C PRO A 180 6.94 14.38 -47.32
N PHE A 181 7.50 15.12 -46.36
CA PHE A 181 7.42 16.59 -46.36
C PHE A 181 8.76 17.36 -46.40
N ASP A 182 9.92 16.71 -46.53
CA ASP A 182 11.21 17.43 -46.55
C ASP A 182 11.92 17.15 -47.89
N LYS A 183 11.81 18.09 -48.86
CA LYS A 183 12.46 17.98 -50.17
C LYS A 183 13.96 18.30 -50.12
N ASP A 184 14.45 18.81 -49.00
CA ASP A 184 15.82 19.29 -48.83
C ASP A 184 16.79 18.18 -48.40
N ARG A 185 17.91 18.10 -49.13
CA ARG A 185 18.86 16.97 -49.14
C ARG A 185 19.90 17.16 -48.03
N ARG A 186 20.15 16.13 -47.21
CA ARG A 186 21.08 16.18 -46.06
C ARG A 186 22.32 15.32 -46.33
N ALA A 187 23.50 15.89 -46.14
CA ALA A 187 24.78 15.20 -46.07
C ALA A 187 25.34 15.36 -44.65
N LYS A 188 26.00 14.34 -44.12
CA LYS A 188 26.60 14.38 -42.80
C LYS A 188 28.11 14.19 -42.95
N VAL A 189 28.88 15.06 -42.30
CA VAL A 189 30.34 15.07 -42.29
C VAL A 189 30.78 14.89 -40.85
N GLN A 190 31.66 13.93 -40.58
CA GLN A 190 32.25 13.79 -39.26
C GLN A 190 33.70 14.31 -39.30
N ALA A 191 33.99 15.35 -38.52
CA ALA A 191 35.30 15.99 -38.45
C ALA A 191 35.90 15.87 -37.05
N GLU A 192 37.19 15.53 -36.95
CA GLU A 192 37.94 15.51 -35.69
C GLU A 192 38.69 16.85 -35.52
N GLY A 193 38.66 17.44 -34.31
CA GLY A 193 39.54 18.58 -33.96
C GLY A 193 38.93 20.00 -33.94
N LEU A 194 37.67 20.20 -34.34
CA LEU A 194 37.03 21.52 -34.29
C LEU A 194 36.36 21.78 -32.93
N HIS A 195 37.01 22.56 -32.08
CA HIS A 195 36.43 23.02 -30.81
C HIS A 195 35.43 24.16 -31.09
N ALA A 196 34.14 23.84 -31.19
CA ALA A 196 33.10 24.84 -31.45
C ALA A 196 32.97 25.87 -30.30
N PRO A 197 32.90 27.19 -30.58
CA PRO A 197 32.74 28.23 -29.56
C PRO A 197 31.46 28.07 -28.73
N ARG A 198 31.53 28.41 -27.44
CA ARG A 198 30.49 28.18 -26.40
C ARG A 198 29.15 28.91 -26.60
N TYR A 199 28.99 29.77 -27.59
CA TYR A 199 27.94 30.81 -27.58
C TYR A 199 26.57 30.42 -28.16
N LEU A 200 26.39 29.21 -28.73
CA LEU A 200 25.09 28.72 -29.23
C LEU A 200 24.35 27.78 -28.27
N ARG A 201 24.57 27.92 -26.95
CA ARG A 201 24.06 26.95 -25.93
C ARG A 201 22.69 27.26 -25.34
N HIS A 202 22.12 28.46 -25.53
CA HIS A 202 21.01 28.90 -24.68
C HIS A 202 19.59 28.81 -25.25
N VAL A 203 19.39 28.59 -26.55
CA VAL A 203 18.05 28.77 -27.15
C VAL A 203 17.22 27.49 -27.19
N GLN A 204 17.82 26.30 -27.19
CA GLN A 204 17.04 25.04 -27.30
C GLN A 204 16.51 24.48 -25.97
N TYR A 205 16.95 24.96 -24.81
CA TYR A 205 16.52 24.39 -23.52
C TYR A 205 15.14 24.87 -23.05
N GLN A 206 14.62 26.00 -23.56
CA GLN A 206 13.34 26.52 -23.09
C GLN A 206 12.13 25.82 -23.71
N GLU A 207 12.21 25.33 -24.96
CA GLU A 207 11.05 24.73 -25.63
C GLU A 207 10.77 23.28 -25.19
N TYR A 208 11.79 22.50 -24.79
CA TYR A 208 11.57 21.10 -24.41
C TYR A 208 11.03 20.91 -22.99
N SER A 209 11.27 21.85 -22.06
CA SER A 209 10.77 21.71 -20.68
C SER A 209 9.25 21.90 -20.58
N ALA A 210 8.67 22.74 -21.43
CA ALA A 210 7.23 23.04 -21.40
C ALA A 210 6.37 21.85 -21.90
N THR A 211 6.86 21.12 -22.91
CA THR A 211 6.15 19.98 -23.50
C THR A 211 6.24 18.73 -22.62
N LEU A 212 7.34 18.53 -21.90
CA LEU A 212 7.50 17.38 -21.00
C LEU A 212 6.66 17.53 -19.71
N LEU A 213 6.54 18.75 -19.18
CA LEU A 213 5.67 19.05 -18.03
C LEU A 213 4.17 18.91 -18.35
N ALA A 214 3.77 19.13 -19.61
CA ALA A 214 2.39 18.96 -20.06
C ALA A 214 1.97 17.48 -20.19
N GLN A 215 2.92 16.56 -20.41
CA GLN A 215 2.64 15.12 -20.55
C GLN A 215 2.58 14.39 -19.20
N LEU A 216 3.31 14.86 -18.19
CA LEU A 216 3.34 14.23 -16.86
C LEU A 216 2.19 14.63 -15.94
N THR A 217 1.44 15.69 -16.25
CA THR A 217 0.41 16.25 -15.35
C THR A 217 -1.04 15.92 -15.72
N GLY A 218 -1.28 15.10 -16.76
CA GLY A 218 -2.53 14.33 -16.94
C GLY A 218 -3.87 15.00 -16.55
N GLY A 219 -4.07 16.28 -16.86
CA GLY A 219 -5.18 17.03 -16.28
C GLY A 219 -5.73 18.12 -17.22
N PRO A 220 -7.06 18.20 -17.46
CA PRO A 220 -7.69 19.18 -18.35
C PRO A 220 -7.73 20.63 -17.81
N TYR A 221 -6.92 20.99 -16.82
CA TYR A 221 -7.06 22.24 -16.06
C TYR A 221 -6.38 23.47 -16.69
N TRP A 222 -5.43 23.29 -17.61
CA TRP A 222 -4.64 24.41 -18.16
C TRP A 222 -5.26 25.12 -19.37
N ARG A 223 -6.39 24.64 -19.90
CA ARG A 223 -7.03 25.28 -21.06
C ARG A 223 -7.64 26.66 -20.74
N ARG A 224 -7.71 27.06 -19.47
CA ARG A 224 -8.29 28.34 -19.04
C ARG A 224 -7.26 29.46 -18.85
N VAL A 225 -5.98 29.16 -18.63
CA VAL A 225 -4.95 30.19 -18.40
C VAL A 225 -4.37 30.75 -19.71
N ALA A 226 -4.46 30.01 -20.82
CA ALA A 226 -3.99 30.47 -22.12
C ALA A 226 -4.91 31.50 -22.81
N GLN A 227 -6.10 31.77 -22.26
CA GLN A 227 -7.08 32.67 -22.86
C GLN A 227 -7.01 34.11 -22.31
N ASP A 228 -6.32 34.32 -21.18
CA ASP A 228 -6.20 35.63 -20.52
C ASP A 228 -4.92 36.41 -20.89
N CYS A 229 -3.99 35.84 -21.66
CA CYS A 229 -2.76 36.53 -22.09
C CYS A 229 -2.86 37.16 -23.50
N LYS A 230 -4.07 37.51 -23.96
CA LYS A 230 -4.31 38.13 -25.28
C LYS A 230 -4.81 39.58 -25.22
N HIS A 231 -4.62 40.28 -24.10
CA HIS A 231 -4.79 41.73 -24.00
C HIS A 231 -3.50 42.39 -23.51
#